data_AF-A0A1Y2BMW3-F1
#
_entry.id   AF-A0A1Y2BMW3-F1
#
_cell.length_a   1.000
_cell.length_b   1.000
_cell.length_c   1.000
_cell.angle_alpha   90.00
_cell.angle_beta   90.00
_cell.angle_gamma   90.00
#
_symmetry.space_group_name_H-M   'P 1'
#
loop_
_entity.id
_entity.type
_entity.pdbx_description
1 polymer ?
#
loop_
_entity_poly.entity_id
_entity_poly.type
_entity_poly.pdbx_seq_one_letter_code
_entity_poly.pdbx_strand_id
1 'polypeptide(L)'
;MEENLIIDISESNKGKEQIIINKKYKFNFSYKRKDNSKVYKCTEYKKINKCKSFIILNDKKEILKYNSSHNHPENEYDVSLSIMKHKIKDGIEKSSIPFGIKIKPLYNKISKEMGLICPEYNSIKSQISRNLNKKLPSNVTTFAEIPSESEYYKTKRGENFMIFKNSNLIIFQSTFQAKLFREYNDDIFVDGTFFIAPKFSYQVFITRTYAKELDSFYTTSFAILKNKEQETYKMLFEKLKENANTCNNNIRIEPKNLHCDFERAISKAAKTIFPNTNIKYCIWHYKKSLEIKKNKLCYNEVKNNNNIFIYYKAISNLPFINPEYIFDIYVIIKIKSIKNNYCQFLKFLEYFYKTYLIDYDMKIWNYYNNIEHITNILSL
;
A
#
# COMPACT_ATOMS: atom_id res chain seq x y z
N MET A 1 -4.85 -5.98 -57.47
CA MET A 1 -4.82 -5.11 -56.28
C MET A 1 -3.65 -5.56 -55.44
N GLU A 2 -2.58 -4.78 -55.38
CA GLU A 2 -1.46 -5.05 -54.47
C GLU A 2 -2.01 -4.95 -53.04
N GLU A 3 -2.06 -6.07 -52.32
CA GLU A 3 -2.36 -6.05 -50.90
C GLU A 3 -1.27 -5.23 -50.20
N ASN A 4 -1.64 -4.09 -49.63
CA ASN A 4 -0.74 -3.31 -48.79
C ASN A 4 -0.29 -4.19 -47.61
N LEU A 5 0.94 -4.68 -47.68
CA LEU A 5 1.54 -5.52 -46.65
C LEU A 5 1.71 -4.69 -45.37
N ILE A 6 1.03 -5.09 -44.30
CA ILE A 6 1.13 -4.45 -42.99
C ILE A 6 2.30 -5.10 -42.25
N ILE A 7 3.29 -4.29 -41.86
CA ILE A 7 4.45 -4.72 -41.09
C ILE A 7 4.29 -4.24 -39.64
N ASP A 8 4.10 -5.18 -38.73
CA ASP A 8 4.14 -4.95 -37.29
C ASP A 8 5.52 -5.31 -36.72
N ILE A 9 5.95 -4.61 -35.68
CA ILE A 9 7.23 -4.87 -34.99
C ILE A 9 6.94 -5.70 -33.74
N SER A 10 7.80 -6.68 -33.48
CA SER A 10 7.81 -7.39 -32.21
C SER A 10 9.23 -7.73 -31.76
N GLU A 11 9.36 -8.43 -30.65
CA GLU A 11 10.63 -8.95 -30.17
C GLU A 11 10.49 -10.40 -29.73
N SER A 12 11.56 -11.16 -29.92
CA SER A 12 11.67 -12.50 -29.35
C SER A 12 11.82 -12.44 -27.83
N ASN A 13 11.63 -13.58 -27.15
CA ASN A 13 11.86 -13.68 -25.70
C ASN A 13 13.31 -13.31 -25.28
N LYS A 14 14.27 -13.34 -26.21
CA LYS A 14 15.67 -12.95 -26.00
C LYS A 14 15.95 -11.48 -26.37
N GLY A 15 14.93 -10.67 -26.63
CA GLY A 15 15.06 -9.25 -26.99
C GLY A 15 15.54 -8.99 -28.42
N LYS A 16 15.65 -10.01 -29.27
CA LYS A 16 16.01 -9.84 -30.68
C LYS A 16 14.83 -9.34 -31.50
N GLU A 17 15.10 -8.40 -32.41
CA GLU A 17 14.14 -7.81 -33.33
C GLU A 17 13.39 -8.88 -34.15
N GLN A 18 12.07 -8.75 -34.20
CA GLN A 18 11.18 -9.56 -35.02
C GLN A 18 10.24 -8.63 -35.78
N ILE A 19 9.79 -9.10 -36.94
CA ILE A 19 8.73 -8.45 -37.70
C ILE A 19 7.60 -9.44 -37.97
N ILE A 20 6.41 -8.89 -38.12
CA ILE A 20 5.19 -9.63 -38.36
C ILE A 20 4.56 -9.07 -39.62
N ILE A 21 4.20 -9.95 -40.54
CA ILE A 21 3.57 -9.58 -41.80
C ILE A 21 2.09 -9.98 -41.76
N ASN A 22 1.22 -9.02 -42.06
CA ASN A 22 -0.24 -9.16 -42.13
C ASN A 22 -0.87 -9.84 -40.89
N LYS A 23 -0.25 -9.69 -39.71
CA LYS A 23 -0.64 -10.40 -38.48
C LYS A 23 -0.70 -11.94 -38.58
N LYS A 24 -0.03 -12.53 -39.58
CA LYS A 24 -0.10 -13.97 -39.89
C LYS A 24 1.20 -14.74 -39.64
N TYR A 25 2.34 -14.14 -40.01
CA TYR A 25 3.63 -14.82 -39.98
C TYR A 25 4.69 -13.99 -39.24
N LYS A 26 5.52 -14.66 -38.44
CA LYS A 26 6.63 -14.06 -37.71
C LYS A 26 7.96 -14.31 -38.42
N PHE A 27 8.80 -13.29 -38.43
CA PHE A 27 10.15 -13.37 -38.97
C PHE A 27 11.17 -12.89 -37.94
N ASN A 28 12.23 -13.65 -37.76
CA ASN A 28 13.38 -13.27 -36.95
C ASN A 28 14.38 -12.49 -37.80
N PHE A 29 14.96 -11.43 -37.23
CA PHE A 29 16.14 -10.81 -37.82
C PHE A 29 17.26 -11.86 -37.98
N SER A 30 17.86 -11.91 -39.16
CA SER A 30 18.94 -12.85 -39.49
C SER A 30 20.28 -12.14 -39.55
N TYR A 31 20.47 -11.18 -40.47
CA TYR A 31 21.72 -10.44 -40.64
C TYR A 31 21.50 -9.16 -41.45
N LYS A 32 22.47 -8.25 -41.39
CA LYS A 32 22.53 -7.01 -42.19
C LYS A 32 23.40 -7.24 -43.43
N ARG A 33 22.99 -6.72 -44.58
CA ARG A 33 23.74 -6.76 -45.84
C ARG A 33 24.67 -5.55 -45.96
N LYS A 34 25.55 -5.56 -46.96
CA LYS A 34 26.53 -4.47 -47.23
C LYS A 34 25.86 -3.13 -47.55
N ASP A 35 24.68 -3.17 -48.17
CA ASP A 35 23.83 -2.02 -48.50
C ASP A 35 22.97 -1.56 -47.30
N ASN A 36 23.31 -1.99 -46.08
CA ASN A 36 22.56 -1.81 -44.84
C ASN A 36 21.17 -2.46 -44.78
N SER A 37 20.68 -3.10 -45.84
CA SER A 37 19.38 -3.78 -45.80
C SER A 37 19.37 -4.95 -44.80
N LYS A 38 18.25 -5.13 -44.10
CA LYS A 38 18.07 -6.15 -43.08
C LYS A 38 17.32 -7.35 -43.64
N VAL A 39 17.87 -8.54 -43.44
CA VAL A 39 17.24 -9.81 -43.84
C VAL A 39 16.56 -10.45 -42.65
N TYR A 40 15.28 -10.78 -42.80
CA TYR A 40 14.48 -11.50 -41.81
C TYR A 40 14.02 -12.84 -42.38
N LYS A 41 14.12 -13.91 -41.59
CA LYS A 41 13.71 -15.27 -41.98
C LYS A 41 12.56 -15.73 -41.12
N CYS A 42 11.65 -16.54 -41.68
CA CYS A 42 10.53 -17.10 -40.94
C CYS A 42 10.99 -17.78 -39.64
N THR A 43 10.24 -17.62 -38.55
CA THR A 43 10.56 -18.25 -37.25
C THR A 43 10.61 -19.78 -37.32
N GLU A 44 9.93 -20.37 -38.30
CA GLU A 44 9.89 -21.82 -38.56
C GLU A 44 11.10 -22.33 -39.39
N TYR A 45 12.00 -21.44 -39.84
CA TYR A 45 13.18 -21.81 -40.65
C TYR A 45 14.10 -22.84 -39.97
N LYS A 46 14.27 -22.74 -38.65
CA LYS A 46 15.12 -23.67 -37.86
C LYS A 46 14.33 -24.76 -37.14
N LYS A 47 13.02 -24.85 -37.36
CA LYS A 47 12.13 -25.83 -36.75
C LYS A 47 11.83 -26.97 -37.72
N ILE A 48 10.92 -27.87 -37.33
CA ILE A 48 10.50 -29.05 -38.11
C ILE A 48 10.10 -28.66 -39.53
N ASN A 49 9.36 -27.58 -39.70
CA ASN A 49 8.87 -27.10 -40.99
C ASN A 49 10.01 -26.65 -41.92
N LYS A 50 11.17 -26.22 -41.40
CA LYS A 50 12.30 -25.68 -42.20
C LYS A 50 11.88 -24.63 -43.24
N CYS A 51 10.94 -23.75 -42.86
CA CYS A 51 10.32 -22.79 -43.76
C CYS A 51 11.35 -21.82 -44.36
N LYS A 52 11.43 -21.73 -45.71
CA LYS A 52 12.41 -20.90 -46.43
C LYS A 52 11.92 -19.48 -46.72
N SER A 53 10.73 -19.09 -46.26
CA SER A 53 10.22 -17.73 -46.42
C SER A 53 11.14 -16.71 -45.74
N PHE A 54 11.37 -15.59 -46.43
CA PHE A 54 12.21 -14.49 -45.96
C PHE A 54 11.72 -13.16 -46.53
N ILE A 55 12.08 -12.07 -45.85
CA ILE A 55 11.81 -10.71 -46.27
C ILE A 55 13.06 -9.84 -46.06
N ILE A 56 13.27 -8.89 -46.95
CA ILE A 56 14.40 -7.97 -46.94
C ILE A 56 13.83 -6.57 -46.89
N LEU A 57 14.21 -5.82 -45.85
CA LEU A 57 13.75 -4.45 -45.63
C LEU A 57 14.94 -3.49 -45.73
N ASN A 58 14.70 -2.28 -46.25
CA ASN A 58 15.66 -1.19 -46.15
C ASN A 58 15.62 -0.52 -44.76
N ASP A 59 16.46 0.50 -44.55
CA ASP A 59 16.50 1.24 -43.26
C ASP A 59 15.17 1.97 -42.95
N LYS A 60 14.38 2.32 -43.97
CA LYS A 60 13.03 2.90 -43.85
C LYS A 60 11.92 1.86 -43.64
N LYS A 61 12.28 0.57 -43.54
CA LYS A 61 11.36 -0.59 -43.44
C LYS A 61 10.49 -0.83 -44.68
N GLU A 62 10.89 -0.32 -45.83
CA GLU A 62 10.26 -0.63 -47.11
C GLU A 62 10.75 -1.99 -47.62
N ILE A 63 9.87 -2.72 -48.30
CA ILE A 63 10.14 -4.08 -48.77
C ILE A 63 10.99 -4.03 -50.05
N LEU A 64 12.24 -4.51 -49.95
CA LEU A 64 13.12 -4.67 -51.12
C LEU A 64 12.88 -6.00 -51.82
N LYS A 65 12.59 -7.06 -51.04
CA LYS A 65 12.31 -8.40 -51.55
C LYS A 65 11.53 -9.20 -50.52
N TYR A 66 10.50 -9.91 -50.95
CA TYR A 66 9.72 -10.80 -50.09
C TYR A 66 9.44 -12.14 -50.79
N ASN A 67 9.73 -13.24 -50.12
CA ASN A 67 9.28 -14.58 -50.50
C ASN A 67 8.17 -15.02 -49.54
N SER A 68 6.91 -14.93 -49.98
CA SER A 68 5.72 -15.25 -49.20
C SER A 68 5.37 -16.74 -49.13
N SER A 69 6.16 -17.62 -49.74
CA SER A 69 5.87 -19.06 -49.73
C SER A 69 6.13 -19.69 -48.35
N HIS A 70 5.06 -20.04 -47.64
CA HIS A 70 5.11 -20.76 -46.37
C HIS A 70 4.66 -22.22 -46.54
N ASN A 71 5.23 -23.13 -45.76
CA ASN A 71 4.91 -24.56 -45.76
C ASN A 71 4.34 -25.03 -44.41
N HIS A 72 3.73 -24.11 -43.68
CA HIS A 72 3.11 -24.33 -42.39
C HIS A 72 1.90 -23.38 -42.28
N PRO A 73 0.90 -23.73 -41.44
CA PRO A 73 -0.28 -22.90 -41.27
C PRO A 73 0.05 -21.54 -40.62
N GLU A 74 -0.87 -20.61 -40.80
CA GLU A 74 -0.90 -19.31 -40.10
C GLU A 74 -1.17 -19.53 -38.60
N ASN A 75 -0.65 -18.63 -37.76
CA ASN A 75 -0.91 -18.67 -36.32
C ASN A 75 -1.18 -17.26 -35.80
N GLU A 76 -2.37 -16.77 -36.14
CA GLU A 76 -2.82 -15.40 -35.88
C GLU A 76 -2.85 -15.07 -34.38
N TYR A 77 -3.20 -16.04 -33.53
CA TYR A 77 -3.24 -15.84 -32.08
C TYR A 77 -1.83 -15.62 -31.50
N ASP A 78 -0.87 -16.50 -31.82
CA ASP A 78 0.50 -16.31 -31.32
C ASP A 78 1.13 -15.03 -31.87
N VAL A 79 0.81 -14.68 -33.10
CA VAL A 79 1.26 -13.43 -33.74
C VAL A 79 0.71 -12.23 -32.98
N SER A 80 -0.59 -12.19 -32.75
CA SER A 80 -1.26 -11.15 -31.96
C SER A 80 -0.70 -11.07 -30.54
N LEU A 81 -0.40 -12.21 -29.91
CA LEU A 81 0.26 -12.25 -28.61
C LEU A 81 1.63 -11.58 -28.61
N SER A 82 2.43 -11.76 -29.66
CA SER A 82 3.73 -11.11 -29.81
C SER A 82 3.61 -9.59 -30.02
N ILE A 83 2.66 -9.13 -30.83
CA ILE A 83 2.40 -7.70 -31.04
C ILE A 83 1.97 -7.04 -29.73
N MET A 84 0.99 -7.64 -29.04
CA MET A 84 0.45 -7.13 -27.78
C MET A 84 1.54 -6.98 -26.72
N LYS A 85 2.41 -7.99 -26.59
CA LYS A 85 3.56 -7.97 -25.68
C LYS A 85 4.52 -6.83 -26.01
N HIS A 86 4.83 -6.62 -27.29
CA HIS A 86 5.74 -5.56 -27.71
C HIS A 86 5.13 -4.17 -27.47
N LYS A 87 3.88 -3.93 -27.88
CA LYS A 87 3.18 -2.65 -27.67
C LYS A 87 3.08 -2.27 -26.20
N ILE A 88 2.77 -3.22 -25.30
CA ILE A 88 2.75 -2.92 -23.86
C ILE A 88 4.15 -2.64 -23.33
N LYS A 89 5.16 -3.41 -23.74
CA LYS A 89 6.55 -3.17 -23.35
C LYS A 89 6.98 -1.75 -23.74
N ASP A 90 6.73 -1.35 -24.98
CA ASP A 90 7.02 0.00 -25.49
C ASP A 90 6.23 1.09 -24.73
N GLY A 91 4.95 0.85 -24.44
CA GLY A 91 4.14 1.76 -23.62
C GLY A 91 4.65 1.91 -22.18
N ILE A 92 5.17 0.83 -21.59
CA ILE A 92 5.86 0.87 -20.29
C ILE A 92 7.18 1.61 -20.41
N GLU A 93 7.95 1.39 -21.48
CA GLU A 93 9.24 2.02 -21.75
C GLU A 93 9.15 3.53 -21.92
N LYS A 94 8.09 4.02 -22.56
CA LYS A 94 7.83 5.46 -22.73
C LYS A 94 7.31 6.17 -21.48
N SER A 95 6.83 5.42 -20.47
CA SER A 95 6.36 6.04 -19.23
C SER A 95 7.53 6.53 -18.37
N SER A 96 7.43 7.78 -17.93
CA SER A 96 8.37 8.43 -16.99
C SER A 96 8.17 7.97 -15.54
N ILE A 97 7.00 7.44 -15.17
CA ILE A 97 6.71 7.01 -13.79
C ILE A 97 6.28 5.54 -13.82
N PRO A 98 7.21 4.58 -13.61
CA PRO A 98 6.91 3.15 -13.64
C PRO A 98 5.80 2.74 -12.65
N PHE A 99 5.79 3.30 -11.45
CA PHE A 99 4.79 3.02 -10.40
C PHE A 99 3.39 3.58 -10.71
N GLY A 100 3.27 4.57 -11.59
CA GLY A 100 2.00 5.22 -11.93
C GLY A 100 1.24 4.55 -13.07
N ILE A 101 1.83 3.51 -13.68
CA ILE A 101 1.26 2.86 -14.87
C ILE A 101 0.05 2.04 -14.46
N LYS A 102 -1.15 2.55 -14.78
CA LYS A 102 -2.38 1.75 -14.71
C LYS A 102 -2.39 0.74 -15.86
N ILE A 103 -1.96 -0.47 -15.57
CA ILE A 103 -1.76 -1.55 -16.54
C ILE A 103 -3.03 -1.90 -17.31
N LYS A 104 -4.17 -2.05 -16.61
CA LYS A 104 -5.44 -2.47 -17.23
C LYS A 104 -5.97 -1.42 -18.24
N PRO A 105 -5.97 -0.11 -17.93
CA PRO A 105 -6.23 0.94 -18.93
C PRO A 105 -5.29 0.90 -20.14
N LEU A 106 -3.98 0.72 -19.93
CA LEU A 106 -3.01 0.61 -21.03
C LEU A 106 -3.33 -0.59 -21.94
N TYR A 107 -3.62 -1.74 -21.34
CA TYR A 107 -4.07 -2.93 -22.05
C TYR A 107 -5.35 -2.66 -22.86
N ASN A 108 -6.37 -2.07 -22.23
CA ASN A 108 -7.65 -1.79 -22.89
C ASN A 108 -7.48 -0.85 -24.10
N LYS A 109 -6.59 0.15 -24.01
CA LYS A 109 -6.28 1.04 -25.14
C LYS A 109 -5.66 0.26 -26.30
N ILE A 110 -4.62 -0.53 -26.04
CA ILE A 110 -3.92 -1.30 -27.07
C ILE A 110 -4.83 -2.38 -27.65
N SER A 111 -5.64 -3.04 -26.82
CA SER A 111 -6.60 -4.08 -27.24
C SER A 111 -7.60 -3.52 -28.24
N LYS A 112 -8.14 -2.31 -28.02
CA LYS A 112 -9.02 -1.63 -28.98
C LYS A 112 -8.34 -1.36 -30.33
N GLU A 113 -7.05 -1.01 -30.33
CA GLU A 113 -6.28 -0.81 -31.56
C GLU A 113 -6.02 -2.12 -32.34
N MET A 114 -5.97 -3.26 -31.64
CA MET A 114 -5.62 -4.54 -32.26
C MET A 114 -6.80 -5.20 -32.98
N GLY A 115 -8.04 -4.92 -32.56
CA GLY A 115 -9.26 -5.44 -33.18
C GLY A 115 -9.67 -6.81 -32.64
N LEU A 116 -10.23 -7.66 -33.52
CA LEU A 116 -10.92 -8.90 -33.15
C LEU A 116 -10.01 -10.00 -32.56
N ILE A 117 -8.76 -10.10 -33.01
CA ILE A 117 -7.81 -11.12 -32.53
C ILE A 117 -6.90 -10.46 -31.48
N CYS A 118 -7.38 -10.42 -30.24
CA CYS A 118 -6.64 -9.87 -29.11
C CYS A 118 -6.49 -10.93 -28.01
N PRO A 119 -5.26 -11.18 -27.51
CA PRO A 119 -5.06 -12.07 -26.37
C PRO A 119 -5.72 -11.52 -25.11
N GLU A 120 -6.18 -12.41 -24.26
CA GLU A 120 -6.72 -12.03 -22.96
C GLU A 120 -5.66 -11.39 -22.06
N TYR A 121 -6.12 -10.52 -21.15
CA TYR A 121 -5.28 -9.86 -20.18
C TYR A 121 -4.46 -10.84 -19.32
N ASN A 122 -5.07 -11.97 -18.94
CA ASN A 122 -4.41 -12.97 -18.10
C ASN A 122 -3.21 -13.62 -18.80
N SER A 123 -3.28 -13.81 -20.13
CA SER A 123 -2.22 -14.41 -20.94
C SER A 123 -0.94 -13.55 -20.99
N ILE A 124 -1.04 -12.26 -20.67
CA ILE A 124 0.09 -11.31 -20.73
C ILE A 124 0.46 -10.71 -19.37
N LYS A 125 -0.37 -10.89 -18.33
CA LYS A 125 -0.20 -10.30 -16.99
C LYS A 125 1.19 -10.55 -16.40
N SER A 126 1.70 -11.79 -16.49
CA SER A 126 3.02 -12.16 -15.96
C SER A 126 4.17 -11.46 -16.69
N GLN A 127 4.04 -11.22 -17.98
CA GLN A 127 5.04 -10.53 -18.78
C GLN A 127 5.04 -9.03 -18.48
N ILE A 128 3.84 -8.45 -18.32
CA ILE A 128 3.70 -7.05 -17.92
C ILE A 128 4.38 -6.80 -16.57
N SER A 129 4.09 -7.66 -15.59
CA SER A 129 4.75 -7.60 -14.27
C SER A 129 6.28 -7.71 -14.39
N ARG A 130 6.79 -8.65 -15.18
CA ARG A 130 8.25 -8.77 -15.43
C ARG A 130 8.85 -7.53 -16.09
N ASN A 131 8.18 -6.94 -17.09
CA ASN A 131 8.67 -5.74 -17.77
C ASN A 131 8.67 -4.52 -16.85
N LEU A 132 7.64 -4.38 -16.00
CA LEU A 132 7.60 -3.34 -14.97
C LEU A 132 8.72 -3.53 -13.95
N ASN A 133 8.88 -4.74 -13.41
CA ASN A 133 9.91 -5.04 -12.43
C ASN A 133 11.34 -4.81 -12.95
N LYS A 134 11.57 -4.89 -14.27
CA LYS A 134 12.86 -4.51 -14.88
C LYS A 134 13.14 -3.01 -14.85
N LYS A 135 12.11 -2.17 -14.82
CA LYS A 135 12.22 -0.71 -14.67
C LYS A 135 12.30 -0.27 -13.21
N LEU A 136 11.78 -1.08 -12.31
CA LEU A 136 11.82 -0.78 -10.90
C LEU A 136 13.24 -1.02 -10.36
N PRO A 137 13.74 -0.17 -9.46
CA PRO A 137 14.95 -0.48 -8.74
C PRO A 137 14.77 -1.79 -7.95
N SER A 138 15.87 -2.50 -7.72
CA SER A 138 15.87 -3.66 -6.84
C SER A 138 15.27 -3.30 -5.50
N ASN A 139 14.44 -4.20 -4.95
CA ASN A 139 13.87 -3.99 -3.62
C ASN A 139 14.99 -3.87 -2.60
N VAL A 140 14.88 -2.85 -1.75
CA VAL A 140 15.73 -2.70 -0.57
C VAL A 140 15.50 -3.89 0.37
N THR A 141 16.58 -4.46 0.92
CA THR A 141 16.50 -5.64 1.79
C THR A 141 16.75 -5.31 3.26
N THR A 142 17.48 -4.24 3.53
CA THR A 142 17.76 -3.77 4.90
C THR A 142 17.44 -2.29 5.07
N PHE A 143 17.18 -1.87 6.31
CA PHE A 143 16.88 -0.46 6.61
C PHE A 143 18.04 0.48 6.25
N ALA A 144 19.28 0.00 6.37
CA ALA A 144 20.49 0.79 6.09
C ALA A 144 20.68 1.06 4.59
N GLU A 145 20.25 0.14 3.72
CA GLU A 145 20.31 0.26 2.26
C GLU A 145 19.37 1.32 1.68
N ILE A 146 18.41 1.83 2.46
CA ILE A 146 17.52 2.89 2.00
C ILE A 146 18.38 4.11 1.65
N PRO A 147 18.35 4.64 0.42
CA PRO A 147 19.19 5.78 0.09
C PRO A 147 18.72 7.05 0.82
N SER A 148 19.63 7.98 1.10
CA SER A 148 19.30 9.32 1.63
C SER A 148 18.69 10.23 0.58
N GLU A 149 18.97 9.98 -0.70
CA GLU A 149 18.47 10.75 -1.83
C GLU A 149 17.84 9.81 -2.85
N SER A 150 16.71 10.21 -3.42
CA SER A 150 16.02 9.46 -4.46
C SER A 150 15.08 10.37 -5.23
N GLU A 151 14.89 10.10 -6.51
CA GLU A 151 13.83 10.71 -7.32
C GLU A 151 12.44 10.49 -6.70
N TYR A 152 12.25 9.39 -5.96
CA TYR A 152 10.99 9.04 -5.29
C TYR A 152 10.73 9.83 -4.00
N TYR A 153 11.72 10.59 -3.52
CA TYR A 153 11.57 11.46 -2.35
C TYR A 153 11.15 12.88 -2.72
N LYS A 154 10.74 13.09 -3.98
CA LYS A 154 10.15 14.34 -4.44
C LYS A 154 8.70 14.12 -4.84
N THR A 155 7.85 15.09 -4.54
CA THR A 155 6.47 15.10 -5.03
C THR A 155 6.42 15.40 -6.52
N LYS A 156 5.25 15.26 -7.16
CA LYS A 156 5.03 15.70 -8.55
C LYS A 156 5.29 17.20 -8.78
N ARG A 157 5.30 17.99 -7.71
CA ARG A 157 5.61 19.43 -7.73
C ARG A 157 7.11 19.71 -7.50
N GLY A 158 7.93 18.68 -7.35
CA GLY A 158 9.37 18.81 -7.07
C GLY A 158 9.71 19.10 -5.61
N GLU A 159 8.71 19.14 -4.73
CA GLU A 159 8.91 19.39 -3.29
C GLU A 159 9.50 18.16 -2.60
N ASN A 160 10.36 18.39 -1.60
CA ASN A 160 10.87 17.30 -0.76
C ASN A 160 9.73 16.60 -0.02
N PHE A 161 9.76 15.27 -0.04
CA PHE A 161 8.78 14.42 0.61
C PHE A 161 9.38 13.68 1.80
N MET A 162 10.63 13.23 1.73
CA MET A 162 11.35 12.69 2.89
C MET A 162 11.95 13.85 3.68
N ILE A 163 11.58 13.95 4.97
CA ILE A 163 12.02 15.07 5.83
C ILE A 163 13.02 14.63 6.90
N PHE A 164 13.09 13.34 7.21
CA PHE A 164 13.98 12.83 8.24
C PHE A 164 14.34 11.37 7.99
N LYS A 165 15.58 10.99 8.31
CA LYS A 165 16.07 9.61 8.32
C LYS A 165 17.15 9.44 9.36
N ASN A 166 17.07 8.34 10.13
CA ASN A 166 18.17 7.83 10.93
C ASN A 166 18.23 6.29 10.84
N SER A 167 18.78 5.59 11.84
CA SER A 167 18.90 4.12 11.87
C SER A 167 17.59 3.37 12.15
N ASN A 168 16.58 4.02 12.74
CA ASN A 168 15.34 3.40 13.22
C ASN A 168 14.06 4.03 12.65
N LEU A 169 14.16 5.21 12.05
CA LEU A 169 13.03 6.05 11.68
C LEU A 169 13.31 6.76 10.35
N ILE A 170 12.33 6.68 9.44
CA ILE A 170 12.25 7.54 8.25
C ILE A 170 10.89 8.22 8.27
N ILE A 171 10.84 9.51 7.97
CA ILE A 171 9.60 10.28 7.95
C ILE A 171 9.41 10.90 6.57
N PHE A 172 8.21 10.70 6.03
CA PHE A 172 7.73 11.31 4.81
C PHE A 172 6.56 12.26 5.12
N GLN A 173 6.74 13.52 4.75
CA GLN A 173 5.74 14.58 4.89
C GLN A 173 6.03 15.67 3.85
N SER A 174 5.09 15.90 2.93
CA SER A 174 5.20 17.02 1.98
C SER A 174 4.89 18.36 2.66
N THR A 175 5.21 19.47 1.99
CA THR A 175 4.88 20.82 2.47
C THR A 175 3.37 20.99 2.70
N PHE A 176 2.55 20.47 1.80
CA PHE A 176 1.09 20.46 1.92
C PHE A 176 0.62 19.66 3.14
N GLN A 177 1.21 18.49 3.39
CA GLN A 177 0.87 17.68 4.54
C GLN A 177 1.29 18.32 5.87
N ALA A 178 2.44 18.98 5.90
CA ALA A 178 2.88 19.78 7.05
C ALA A 178 1.92 20.95 7.32
N LYS A 179 1.43 21.61 6.26
CA LYS A 179 0.38 22.64 6.36
C LYS A 179 -0.90 22.08 6.97
N LEU A 180 -1.40 20.94 6.49
CA LEU A 180 -2.59 20.28 7.04
C LEU A 180 -2.41 19.85 8.50
N PHE A 181 -1.24 19.31 8.85
CA PHE A 181 -0.89 18.94 10.23
C PHE A 181 -0.99 20.13 11.18
N ARG A 182 -0.54 21.30 10.71
CA ARG A 182 -0.57 22.54 11.48
C ARG A 182 -1.96 23.17 11.54
N GLU A 183 -2.65 23.29 10.41
CA GLU A 183 -3.96 23.97 10.33
C GLU A 183 -5.03 23.20 11.10
N TYR A 184 -5.01 21.87 11.04
CA TYR A 184 -5.98 20.99 11.70
C TYR A 184 -5.37 20.26 12.89
N ASN A 185 -4.58 20.96 13.71
CA ASN A 185 -3.85 20.32 14.80
C ASN A 185 -4.68 20.01 16.06
N ASP A 186 -5.94 20.47 16.14
CA ASP A 186 -6.81 20.23 17.31
C ASP A 186 -6.91 18.74 17.68
N ASP A 187 -7.16 17.89 16.68
CA ASP A 187 -7.28 16.44 16.83
C ASP A 187 -6.29 15.73 15.89
N ILE A 188 -5.30 15.07 16.48
CA ILE A 188 -4.31 14.27 15.74
C ILE A 188 -4.60 12.79 15.95
N PHE A 189 -4.68 12.05 14.86
CA PHE A 189 -4.92 10.61 14.85
C PHE A 189 -3.65 9.90 14.41
N VAL A 190 -3.24 8.90 15.17
CA VAL A 190 -2.05 8.12 14.85
C VAL A 190 -2.33 6.63 14.89
N ASP A 191 -1.81 5.90 13.91
CA ASP A 191 -2.03 4.45 13.78
C ASP A 191 -0.80 3.76 13.16
N GLY A 192 -0.52 2.55 13.61
CA GLY A 192 0.57 1.71 13.11
C GLY A 192 0.03 0.57 12.25
N THR A 193 0.39 0.53 10.97
CA THR A 193 -0.01 -0.54 10.06
C THR A 193 1.16 -1.47 9.71
N PHE A 194 0.93 -2.77 9.90
CA PHE A 194 1.89 -3.84 9.62
C PHE A 194 1.80 -4.36 8.19
N PHE A 195 0.62 -4.26 7.58
CA PHE A 195 0.33 -4.91 6.29
C PHE A 195 1.18 -4.33 5.15
N ILE A 196 1.40 -3.03 5.16
CA ILE A 196 2.20 -2.32 4.17
C ILE A 196 3.66 -2.12 4.59
N ALA A 197 4.04 -2.59 5.78
CA ALA A 197 5.38 -2.38 6.30
C ALA A 197 6.42 -3.21 5.53
N PRO A 198 7.55 -2.62 5.12
CA PRO A 198 8.68 -3.38 4.58
C PRO A 198 9.14 -4.48 5.56
N LYS A 199 9.57 -5.63 5.03
CA LYS A 199 9.98 -6.81 5.84
C LYS A 199 11.06 -6.51 6.89
N PHE A 200 11.92 -5.53 6.63
CA PHE A 200 13.01 -5.12 7.51
C PHE A 200 12.61 -4.02 8.52
N SER A 201 11.34 -3.62 8.54
CA SER A 201 10.77 -2.63 9.45
C SER A 201 9.68 -3.27 10.31
N TYR A 202 9.38 -2.66 11.45
CA TYR A 202 8.34 -3.15 12.34
C TYR A 202 6.95 -2.72 11.87
N GLN A 203 6.80 -1.44 11.47
CA GLN A 203 5.52 -0.89 11.05
C GLN A 203 5.69 0.35 10.18
N VAL A 204 4.64 0.68 9.43
CA VAL A 204 4.44 2.03 8.90
C VAL A 204 3.50 2.77 9.85
N PHE A 205 3.97 3.87 10.42
CA PHE A 205 3.21 4.73 11.31
C PHE A 205 2.63 5.90 10.51
N ILE A 206 1.33 6.13 10.66
CA ILE A 206 0.58 7.11 9.89
C ILE A 206 0.03 8.15 10.85
N THR A 207 0.21 9.43 10.52
CA THR A 207 -0.46 10.53 11.22
C THR A 207 -1.52 11.14 10.34
N ARG A 208 -2.65 11.54 10.93
CA ARG A 208 -3.78 12.15 10.24
C ARG A 208 -4.37 13.26 11.09
N THR A 209 -5.07 14.16 10.41
CA THR A 209 -5.92 15.18 11.02
C THR A 209 -7.30 15.15 10.38
N TYR A 210 -8.31 15.62 11.09
CA TYR A 210 -9.67 15.77 10.57
C TYR A 210 -9.92 17.23 10.19
N ALA A 211 -10.17 17.47 8.90
CA ALA A 211 -10.51 18.79 8.38
C ALA A 211 -12.04 18.95 8.45
N LYS A 212 -12.51 19.75 9.41
CA LYS A 212 -13.94 19.91 9.74
C LYS A 212 -14.74 20.48 8.57
N GLU A 213 -14.14 21.40 7.82
CA GLU A 213 -14.73 22.10 6.67
C GLU A 213 -14.98 21.15 5.48
N LEU A 214 -14.22 20.07 5.40
CA LEU A 214 -14.31 19.06 4.34
C LEU A 214 -14.94 17.75 4.83
N ASP A 215 -15.30 17.68 6.11
CA ASP A 215 -15.80 16.48 6.78
C ASP A 215 -14.96 15.23 6.41
N SER A 216 -13.63 15.37 6.47
CA SER A 216 -12.72 14.35 5.93
C SER A 216 -11.40 14.27 6.67
N PHE A 217 -10.89 13.04 6.78
CA PHE A 217 -9.57 12.75 7.37
C PHE A 217 -8.46 12.80 6.31
N TYR A 218 -7.43 13.60 6.58
CA TYR A 218 -6.27 13.74 5.72
C TYR A 218 -5.01 13.16 6.36
N THR A 219 -4.23 12.43 5.57
CA THR A 219 -2.93 11.92 6.02
C THR A 219 -1.87 13.01 5.98
N THR A 220 -1.28 13.25 7.14
CA THR A 220 -0.29 14.32 7.37
C THR A 220 1.14 13.82 7.40
N SER A 221 1.38 12.52 7.62
CA SER A 221 2.69 11.92 7.38
C SER A 221 2.62 10.40 7.30
N PHE A 222 3.66 9.83 6.70
CA PHE A 222 3.98 8.41 6.78
C PHE A 222 5.36 8.26 7.38
N ALA A 223 5.56 7.31 8.28
CA ALA A 223 6.87 7.01 8.82
C ALA A 223 7.14 5.51 8.83
N ILE A 224 8.36 5.10 8.51
CA ILE A 224 8.80 3.71 8.58
C ILE A 224 9.59 3.56 9.87
N LEU A 225 9.12 2.70 10.77
CA LEU A 225 9.72 2.49 12.09
C LEU A 225 10.30 1.08 12.19
N LYS A 226 11.53 0.97 12.70
CA LYS A 226 12.21 -0.30 12.95
C LYS A 226 11.82 -0.93 14.31
N ASN A 227 11.27 -0.15 15.23
CA ASN A 227 10.87 -0.59 16.56
C ASN A 227 9.63 0.19 17.05
N LYS A 228 9.18 -0.13 18.27
CA LYS A 228 8.06 0.52 18.99
C LYS A 228 8.52 1.22 20.26
N GLU A 229 9.75 1.73 20.26
CA GLU A 229 10.32 2.37 21.43
C GLU A 229 9.79 3.80 21.60
N GLN A 230 9.65 4.23 22.87
CA GLN A 230 9.16 5.57 23.19
C GLN A 230 10.04 6.66 22.56
N GLU A 231 11.36 6.49 22.52
CA GLU A 231 12.27 7.50 21.96
C GLU A 231 12.08 7.67 20.45
N THR A 232 11.78 6.58 19.73
CA THR A 232 11.47 6.62 18.29
C THR A 232 10.20 7.44 18.03
N TYR A 233 9.14 7.24 18.82
CA TYR A 233 7.91 8.04 18.69
C TYR A 233 8.12 9.50 19.09
N LYS A 234 8.92 9.75 20.14
CA LYS A 234 9.23 11.11 20.59
C LYS A 234 9.93 11.89 19.48
N MET A 235 10.97 11.30 18.88
CA MET A 235 11.68 11.88 17.75
C MET A 235 10.79 12.06 16.52
N LEU A 236 9.86 11.13 16.26
CA LEU A 236 8.85 11.28 15.21
C LEU A 236 8.01 12.53 15.43
N PHE A 237 7.42 12.69 16.62
CA PHE A 237 6.58 13.85 16.94
C PHE A 237 7.35 15.17 16.93
N GLU A 238 8.58 15.16 17.43
CA GLU A 238 9.49 16.30 17.39
C GLU A 238 9.77 16.76 15.95
N LYS A 239 10.14 15.82 15.07
CA LYS A 239 10.43 16.16 13.66
C LYS A 239 9.20 16.62 12.87
N LEU A 240 8.01 16.07 13.15
CA LEU A 240 6.76 16.57 12.55
C LEU A 240 6.45 18.00 13.02
N LYS A 241 6.65 18.29 14.31
CA LYS A 241 6.45 19.62 14.90
C LYS A 241 7.44 20.64 14.33
N GLU A 242 8.73 20.28 14.26
CA GLU A 242 9.77 21.11 13.65
C GLU A 242 9.43 21.45 12.20
N ASN A 243 9.10 20.43 11.38
CA ASN A 243 8.82 20.63 9.97
C ASN A 243 7.61 21.52 9.74
N ALA A 244 6.54 21.35 10.53
CA ALA A 244 5.34 22.18 10.43
C ALA A 244 5.56 23.64 10.90
N ASN A 245 6.56 23.90 11.73
CA ASN A 245 6.94 25.27 12.15
C ASN A 245 7.75 26.03 11.08
N THR A 246 8.36 25.37 10.11
CA THR A 246 9.19 26.04 9.07
C THR A 246 8.41 27.01 8.18
N CYS A 247 7.09 26.87 8.10
CA CYS A 247 6.23 27.71 7.28
C CYS A 247 5.74 28.94 8.10
N ASN A 248 6.59 29.94 8.33
CA ASN A 248 6.35 31.28 8.93
C ASN A 248 4.88 31.70 9.20
N ASN A 249 4.24 31.13 10.21
CA ASN A 249 2.92 31.56 10.72
C ASN A 249 2.95 31.46 12.24
N ASN A 250 2.31 32.40 12.95
CA ASN A 250 2.19 32.43 14.42
C ASN A 250 1.30 31.31 15.01
N ILE A 251 1.07 30.21 14.28
CA ILE A 251 0.23 29.10 14.74
C ILE A 251 1.06 28.19 15.63
N ARG A 252 0.68 28.10 16.91
CA ARG A 252 1.27 27.18 17.87
C ARG A 252 0.75 25.76 17.59
N ILE A 253 1.67 24.83 17.38
CA ILE A 253 1.35 23.41 17.17
C ILE A 253 1.24 22.74 18.54
N GLU A 254 0.02 22.68 19.06
CA GLU A 254 -0.28 22.06 20.34
C GLU A 254 -1.64 21.37 20.27
N PRO A 255 -1.66 20.08 19.91
CA PRO A 255 -2.90 19.35 19.73
C PRO A 255 -3.70 19.27 21.02
N LYS A 256 -5.01 19.53 20.93
CA LYS A 256 -5.93 19.35 22.06
C LYS A 256 -6.09 17.88 22.39
N ASN A 257 -6.24 17.03 21.38
CA ASN A 257 -6.36 15.58 21.56
C ASN A 257 -5.41 14.83 20.63
N LEU A 258 -4.82 13.75 21.15
CA LEU A 258 -4.10 12.76 20.37
C LEU A 258 -4.79 11.40 20.53
N HIS A 259 -5.33 10.91 19.40
CA HIS A 259 -6.06 9.66 19.29
C HIS A 259 -5.11 8.55 18.86
N CYS A 260 -4.94 7.52 19.72
CA CYS A 260 -3.99 6.44 19.47
C CYS A 260 -4.43 5.08 20.04
N ASP A 261 -3.65 4.05 19.74
CA ASP A 261 -3.82 2.71 20.29
C ASP A 261 -3.41 2.65 21.76
N PHE A 262 -3.78 1.58 22.46
CA PHE A 262 -3.36 1.28 23.83
C PHE A 262 -1.87 0.88 23.92
N GLU A 263 -1.00 1.76 23.43
CA GLU A 263 0.45 1.63 23.46
C GLU A 263 1.06 2.79 24.25
N ARG A 264 1.49 2.51 25.47
CA ARG A 264 2.06 3.51 26.40
C ARG A 264 3.24 4.28 25.83
N ALA A 265 4.04 3.67 24.95
CA ALA A 265 5.17 4.33 24.31
C ALA A 265 4.72 5.53 23.47
N ILE A 266 3.61 5.40 22.73
CA ILE A 266 3.02 6.49 21.93
C ILE A 266 2.52 7.61 22.83
N SER A 267 1.71 7.28 23.85
CA SER A 267 1.09 8.29 24.70
C SER A 267 2.11 9.06 25.55
N LYS A 268 3.14 8.37 26.07
CA LYS A 268 4.24 9.02 26.81
C LYS A 268 5.09 9.92 25.92
N ALA A 269 5.41 9.47 24.70
CA ALA A 269 6.12 10.29 23.73
C ALA A 269 5.32 11.54 23.35
N ALA A 270 4.03 11.38 23.06
CA ALA A 270 3.12 12.49 22.76
C ALA A 270 3.06 13.50 23.90
N LYS A 271 2.88 13.05 25.15
CA LYS A 271 2.87 13.93 26.34
C LYS A 271 4.21 14.63 26.59
N THR A 272 5.32 14.07 26.14
CA THR A 272 6.64 14.71 26.25
C THR A 272 6.76 15.88 25.25
N ILE A 273 6.27 15.71 24.02
CA ILE A 273 6.36 16.74 22.96
C ILE A 273 5.21 17.76 22.99
N PHE A 274 4.04 17.33 23.45
CA PHE A 274 2.81 18.10 23.59
C PHE A 274 2.24 17.94 25.02
N PRO A 275 2.81 18.62 26.03
CA PRO A 275 2.45 18.41 27.44
C PRO A 275 0.95 18.55 27.75
N ASN A 276 0.29 19.51 27.10
CA ASN A 276 -1.12 19.82 27.33
C ASN A 276 -2.09 18.95 26.51
N THR A 277 -1.61 18.03 25.67
CA THR A 277 -2.49 17.21 24.82
C THR A 277 -3.25 16.17 25.62
N ASN A 278 -4.54 15.99 25.38
CA ASN A 278 -5.30 14.89 25.97
C ASN A 278 -5.08 13.63 25.14
N ILE A 279 -4.71 12.54 25.80
CA ILE A 279 -4.65 11.24 25.12
C ILE A 279 -6.07 10.69 25.03
N LYS A 280 -6.41 10.12 23.88
CA LYS A 280 -7.68 9.46 23.61
C LYS A 280 -7.42 8.09 23.02
N TYR A 281 -7.71 7.04 23.78
CA TYR A 281 -7.44 5.68 23.30
C TYR A 281 -8.57 5.15 22.42
N CYS A 282 -8.23 4.53 21.30
CA CYS A 282 -9.20 4.04 20.32
C CYS A 282 -10.13 2.95 20.86
N ILE A 283 -11.45 3.17 20.74
CA ILE A 283 -12.47 2.23 21.22
C ILE A 283 -12.47 0.91 20.44
N TRP A 284 -12.16 0.94 19.15
CA TRP A 284 -12.08 -0.31 18.39
C TRP A 284 -10.93 -1.19 18.89
N HIS A 285 -9.76 -0.59 19.14
CA HIS A 285 -8.61 -1.32 19.70
C HIS A 285 -8.92 -1.85 21.12
N TYR A 286 -9.65 -1.07 21.93
CA TYR A 286 -10.19 -1.53 23.21
C TYR A 286 -11.06 -2.79 23.03
N LYS A 287 -12.11 -2.70 22.20
CA LYS A 287 -13.05 -3.80 21.98
C LYS A 287 -12.34 -5.03 21.38
N LYS A 288 -11.39 -4.81 20.47
CA LYS A 288 -10.62 -5.89 19.83
C LYS A 288 -9.73 -6.62 20.84
N SER A 289 -9.04 -5.88 21.70
CA SER A 289 -8.22 -6.45 22.78
C SER A 289 -9.07 -7.30 23.73
N LEU A 290 -10.23 -6.77 24.15
CA LEU A 290 -11.18 -7.52 24.99
C LEU A 290 -11.70 -8.77 24.32
N GLU A 291 -12.05 -8.71 23.03
CA GLU A 291 -12.50 -9.87 22.25
C GLU A 291 -11.44 -10.98 22.21
N ILE A 292 -10.19 -10.63 21.91
CA ILE A 292 -9.06 -11.58 21.87
C ILE A 292 -8.88 -12.24 23.24
N LYS A 293 -8.90 -11.46 24.32
CA LYS A 293 -8.71 -11.99 25.69
C LYS A 293 -9.88 -12.81 26.16
N LYS A 294 -11.11 -12.39 25.86
CA LYS A 294 -12.33 -13.17 26.11
C LYS A 294 -12.27 -14.52 25.37
N ASN A 295 -11.89 -14.53 24.08
CA ASN A 295 -11.76 -15.76 23.31
C ASN A 295 -10.69 -16.69 23.88
N LYS A 296 -9.57 -16.15 24.37
CA LYS A 296 -8.49 -16.94 24.97
C LYS A 296 -8.86 -17.54 26.32
N LEU A 297 -9.56 -16.77 27.17
CA LEU A 297 -9.77 -17.13 28.58
C LEU A 297 -11.11 -17.83 28.81
N CYS A 298 -12.21 -17.32 28.24
CA CYS A 298 -13.57 -17.67 28.66
C CYS A 298 -14.55 -17.84 27.49
N TYR A 299 -14.08 -18.22 26.29
CA TYR A 299 -14.92 -18.37 25.09
C TYR A 299 -16.16 -19.27 25.34
N ASN A 300 -15.96 -20.47 25.87
CA ASN A 300 -17.05 -21.43 26.08
C ASN A 300 -18.06 -20.93 27.12
N GLU A 301 -17.59 -20.33 28.22
CA GLU A 301 -18.46 -19.76 29.26
C GLU A 301 -19.32 -18.62 28.68
N VAL A 302 -18.72 -17.71 27.92
CA VAL A 302 -19.45 -16.58 27.30
C VAL A 302 -20.41 -17.06 26.22
N LYS A 303 -20.03 -18.08 25.43
CA LYS A 303 -20.87 -18.61 24.35
C LYS A 303 -22.10 -19.36 24.87
N ASN A 304 -21.95 -20.11 25.96
CA ASN A 304 -22.99 -21.01 26.45
C ASN A 304 -23.85 -20.41 27.58
N ASN A 305 -23.54 -19.20 28.07
CA ASN A 305 -24.27 -18.57 29.15
C ASN A 305 -24.61 -17.11 28.82
N ASN A 306 -25.91 -16.83 28.66
CA ASN A 306 -26.42 -15.51 28.31
C ASN A 306 -26.09 -14.43 29.36
N ASN A 307 -26.05 -14.78 30.66
CA ASN A 307 -25.70 -13.82 31.72
C ASN A 307 -24.24 -13.36 31.58
N ILE A 308 -23.33 -14.28 31.30
CA ILE A 308 -21.90 -13.97 31.09
C ILE A 308 -21.72 -13.14 29.82
N PHE A 309 -22.47 -13.46 28.76
CA PHE A 309 -22.50 -12.66 27.55
C PHE A 309 -22.94 -11.21 27.81
N ILE A 310 -24.00 -11.01 28.60
CA ILE A 310 -24.46 -9.68 29.00
C ILE A 310 -23.38 -8.95 29.82
N TYR A 311 -22.73 -9.63 30.77
CA TYR A 311 -21.64 -9.03 31.55
C TYR A 311 -20.45 -8.61 30.69
N TYR A 312 -20.04 -9.46 29.73
CA TYR A 312 -19.00 -9.12 28.77
C TYR A 312 -19.40 -7.91 27.92
N LYS A 313 -20.66 -7.86 27.45
CA LYS A 313 -21.17 -6.72 26.68
C LYS A 313 -21.17 -5.42 27.49
N ALA A 314 -21.60 -5.47 28.76
CA ALA A 314 -21.52 -4.34 29.67
C ALA A 314 -20.08 -3.83 29.79
N ILE A 315 -19.12 -4.72 30.05
CA ILE A 315 -17.68 -4.37 30.12
C ILE A 315 -17.20 -3.75 28.82
N SER A 316 -17.53 -4.34 27.67
CA SER A 316 -17.11 -3.83 26.35
C SER A 316 -17.65 -2.44 26.00
N ASN A 317 -18.68 -1.98 26.71
CA ASN A 317 -19.32 -0.67 26.51
C ASN A 317 -19.08 0.31 27.67
N LEU A 318 -18.24 -0.05 28.66
CA LEU A 318 -17.81 0.87 29.72
C LEU A 318 -17.22 2.19 29.21
N PRO A 319 -16.54 2.28 28.04
CA PRO A 319 -16.13 3.57 27.48
C PRO A 319 -17.26 4.58 27.34
N PHE A 320 -18.52 4.17 27.27
CA PHE A 320 -19.68 5.06 27.08
C PHE A 320 -20.49 5.29 28.37
N ILE A 321 -20.04 4.75 29.50
CA ILE A 321 -20.72 4.89 30.78
C ILE A 321 -20.04 5.99 31.59
N ASN A 322 -20.81 6.71 32.42
CA ASN A 322 -20.25 7.68 33.36
C ASN A 322 -19.10 7.01 34.16
N PRO A 323 -17.88 7.57 34.13
CA PRO A 323 -16.72 7.04 34.84
C PRO A 323 -16.98 6.70 36.32
N GLU A 324 -17.83 7.46 37.01
CA GLU A 324 -18.14 7.25 38.43
C GLU A 324 -18.77 5.87 38.71
N TYR A 325 -19.55 5.33 37.77
CA TYR A 325 -20.23 4.05 37.93
C TYR A 325 -19.42 2.85 37.45
N ILE A 326 -18.29 3.07 36.76
CA ILE A 326 -17.54 1.98 36.11
C ILE A 326 -17.02 0.97 37.14
N PHE A 327 -16.49 1.46 38.26
CA PHE A 327 -15.95 0.59 39.30
C PHE A 327 -17.07 -0.23 39.97
N ASP A 328 -18.20 0.41 40.29
CA ASP A 328 -19.36 -0.27 40.87
C ASP A 328 -19.93 -1.34 39.95
N ILE A 329 -20.06 -1.04 38.65
CA ILE A 329 -20.49 -2.01 37.64
C ILE A 329 -19.55 -3.20 37.61
N TYR A 330 -18.23 -2.96 37.61
CA TYR A 330 -17.23 -4.03 37.65
C TYR A 330 -17.37 -4.89 38.92
N VAL A 331 -17.53 -4.27 40.10
CA VAL A 331 -17.70 -4.98 41.38
C VAL A 331 -18.96 -5.83 41.39
N ILE A 332 -20.10 -5.29 40.92
CA ILE A 332 -21.37 -6.02 40.83
C ILE A 332 -21.21 -7.25 39.93
N ILE A 333 -20.61 -7.08 38.75
CA ILE A 333 -20.34 -8.20 37.82
C ILE A 333 -19.43 -9.24 38.46
N LYS A 334 -18.38 -8.80 39.17
CA LYS A 334 -17.44 -9.70 39.86
C LYS A 334 -18.14 -10.51 40.96
N ILE A 335 -18.93 -9.88 41.83
CA ILE A 335 -19.67 -10.56 42.91
C ILE A 335 -20.64 -11.59 42.32
N LYS A 336 -21.41 -11.22 41.27
CA LYS A 336 -22.32 -12.16 40.60
C LYS A 336 -21.56 -13.33 39.96
N SER A 337 -20.39 -13.07 39.39
CA SER A 337 -19.54 -14.11 38.79
C SER A 337 -18.96 -15.07 39.82
N ILE A 338 -18.59 -14.59 41.01
CA ILE A 338 -18.18 -15.43 42.16
C ILE A 338 -19.34 -16.30 42.63
N LYS A 339 -20.52 -15.71 42.87
CA LYS A 339 -21.70 -16.44 43.35
C LYS A 339 -22.13 -17.59 42.44
N ASN A 340 -21.92 -17.44 41.12
CA ASN A 340 -22.30 -18.43 40.12
C ASN A 340 -21.13 -19.30 39.65
N ASN A 341 -19.95 -19.24 40.29
CA ASN A 341 -18.75 -20.02 39.95
C ASN A 341 -18.29 -19.88 38.47
N TYR A 342 -18.32 -18.67 37.91
CA TYR A 342 -17.84 -18.39 36.55
C TYR A 342 -16.31 -18.24 36.52
N CYS A 343 -15.61 -19.34 36.79
CA CYS A 343 -14.18 -19.38 37.05
C CYS A 343 -13.32 -18.80 35.92
N GLN A 344 -13.64 -19.09 34.65
CA GLN A 344 -12.84 -18.54 33.54
C GLN A 344 -13.15 -17.08 33.27
N PHE A 345 -14.42 -16.67 33.41
CA PHE A 345 -14.80 -15.27 33.30
C PHE A 345 -14.17 -14.42 34.41
N LEU A 346 -13.99 -14.95 35.62
CA LEU A 346 -13.26 -14.27 36.70
C LEU A 346 -11.80 -13.97 36.31
N LYS A 347 -11.12 -14.86 35.58
CA LYS A 347 -9.77 -14.57 35.05
C LYS A 347 -9.79 -13.44 34.02
N PHE A 348 -10.83 -13.38 33.19
CA PHE A 348 -11.03 -12.26 32.26
C PHE A 348 -11.28 -10.94 33.02
N LEU A 349 -12.07 -10.95 34.09
CA LEU A 349 -12.32 -9.79 34.95
C LEU A 349 -11.03 -9.31 35.65
N GLU A 350 -10.21 -10.24 36.14
CA GLU A 350 -8.92 -9.91 36.74
C GLU A 350 -7.97 -9.25 35.73
N TYR A 351 -7.91 -9.78 34.50
CA TYR A 351 -7.19 -9.14 33.40
C TYR A 351 -7.72 -7.73 33.15
N PHE A 352 -9.05 -7.57 33.03
CA PHE A 352 -9.66 -6.28 32.79
C PHE A 352 -9.29 -5.25 33.86
N TYR A 353 -9.40 -5.65 35.13
CA TYR A 353 -9.08 -4.80 36.27
C TYR A 353 -7.61 -4.34 36.26
N LYS A 354 -6.67 -5.28 36.12
CA LYS A 354 -5.25 -4.97 36.07
C LYS A 354 -4.93 -4.02 34.91
N THR A 355 -5.43 -4.33 33.71
CA THR A 355 -5.08 -3.56 32.50
C THR A 355 -5.81 -2.22 32.40
N TYR A 356 -7.12 -2.15 32.62
CA TYR A 356 -7.91 -0.95 32.28
C TYR A 356 -8.34 -0.12 33.50
N LEU A 357 -8.35 -0.69 34.70
CA LEU A 357 -8.74 0.03 35.93
C LEU A 357 -7.54 0.42 36.80
N ILE A 358 -6.42 -0.30 36.72
CA ILE A 358 -5.16 0.06 37.40
C ILE A 358 -4.18 0.70 36.43
N ASP A 359 -3.86 0.00 35.33
CA ASP A 359 -2.75 0.37 34.45
C ASP A 359 -3.03 1.59 33.56
N TYR A 360 -4.29 1.88 33.24
CA TYR A 360 -4.69 3.02 32.43
C TYR A 360 -5.64 3.93 33.20
N ASP A 361 -5.44 5.25 33.08
CA ASP A 361 -6.41 6.22 33.59
C ASP A 361 -7.71 6.11 32.78
N MET A 362 -8.80 5.86 33.49
CA MET A 362 -10.15 5.73 32.97
C MET A 362 -10.60 6.92 32.12
N LYS A 363 -10.15 8.14 32.46
CA LYS A 363 -10.52 9.36 31.71
C LYS A 363 -10.00 9.37 30.27
N ILE A 364 -8.96 8.58 29.98
CA ILE A 364 -8.25 8.56 28.69
C ILE A 364 -8.93 7.63 27.68
N TRP A 365 -9.57 6.55 28.14
CA TRP A 365 -10.29 5.60 27.30
C TRP A 365 -11.82 5.69 27.42
N ASN A 366 -12.33 6.56 28.29
CA ASN A 366 -13.74 6.86 28.42
C ASN A 366 -14.17 8.06 27.55
N TYR A 367 -15.35 7.93 26.96
CA TYR A 367 -15.98 8.80 25.97
C TYR A 367 -17.42 9.16 26.38
N TYR A 368 -17.76 9.02 27.66
CA TYR A 368 -19.03 9.53 28.19
C TYR A 368 -19.15 11.03 27.88
N ASN A 369 -20.27 11.42 27.27
CA ASN A 369 -20.56 12.78 26.77
C ASN A 369 -19.68 13.31 25.62
N ASN A 370 -18.80 12.48 25.03
CA ASN A 370 -18.01 12.89 23.86
C ASN A 370 -17.75 11.70 22.92
N ILE A 371 -18.66 11.49 21.95
CA ILE A 371 -18.65 10.35 21.02
C ILE A 371 -17.98 10.72 19.67
N GLU A 372 -17.40 11.91 19.56
CA GLU A 372 -16.71 12.31 18.34
C GLU A 372 -15.38 11.57 18.19
N HIS A 373 -15.10 11.10 16.98
CA HIS A 373 -13.82 10.52 16.57
C HIS A 373 -13.27 9.40 17.49
N ILE A 374 -14.12 8.50 17.94
CA ILE A 374 -13.80 7.40 18.87
C ILE A 374 -12.85 6.31 18.32
N THR A 375 -12.47 6.39 17.04
CA THR A 375 -11.56 5.44 16.38
C THR A 375 -10.47 6.16 15.61
N ASN A 376 -9.25 5.62 15.65
CA ASN A 376 -8.11 6.05 14.85
C ASN A 376 -7.85 5.16 13.61
N ILE A 377 -8.77 4.25 13.28
CA ILE A 377 -8.54 3.22 12.24
C ILE A 377 -8.45 3.84 10.87
N LEU A 378 -7.48 3.35 10.13
CA LEU A 378 -7.35 3.57 8.71
C LEU A 378 -8.34 2.66 7.94
N SER A 379 -9.43 3.24 7.42
CA SER A 379 -10.11 2.64 6.26
C SER A 379 -9.22 2.90 5.03
N LEU A 380 -8.23 2.04 4.82
CA LEU A 380 -7.38 2.06 3.61
C LEU A 380 -8.13 1.52 2.40
#